data_AF-A0A945PBX7-F1
#
_entry.id   AF-A0A945PBX7-F1
#
_cell.length_a   1.000
_cell.length_b   1.000
_cell.length_c   1.000
_cell.angle_alpha   90.00
_cell.angle_beta   90.00
_cell.angle_gamma   90.00
#
_symmetry.space_group_name_H-M   'P 1'
#
loop_
_entity.id
_entity.type
_entity.pdbx_description
1 polymer ?
#
loop_
_entity_poly.entity_id
_entity_poly.type
_entity_poly.pdbx_seq_one_letter_code
_entity_poly.pdbx_strand_id
1 'polypeptide(L)'
;MYFTRPCTLPLILHRHALTLLVALLAMWSVSGCGDDDDVRFGDPDVVRDYRAALNPIIDEVSAIEVQVQERAVGSSNVATAANLNAVYADVRPQLLEVLVEFDRLTPPRKLSNLHSDIRALMILRLDAYRIVMEGYAAADASVYAIAEGQLQQANELILDINLGLCEIDVALGDLDNCRLLAVALRLEVIATLS
;
A
#
# COMPACT_ATOMS: atom_id res chain seq x y z
N MET A 1 -88.49 0.22 -16.90
CA MET A 1 -87.44 1.20 -16.57
C MET A 1 -86.24 0.92 -17.46
N TYR A 2 -85.83 1.93 -18.21
CA TYR A 2 -84.75 1.92 -19.21
C TYR A 2 -83.42 2.32 -18.56
N PHE A 3 -82.33 1.62 -18.87
CA PHE A 3 -80.92 2.07 -18.73
C PHE A 3 -80.11 1.35 -19.83
N THR A 4 -79.86 1.98 -20.99
CA THR A 4 -78.66 2.73 -21.44
C THR A 4 -77.49 1.89 -22.00
N ARG A 5 -77.39 1.96 -23.35
CA ARG A 5 -76.25 2.01 -24.32
C ARG A 5 -74.85 2.48 -23.82
N PRO A 6 -73.75 2.53 -24.65
CA PRO A 6 -73.50 2.03 -26.02
C PRO A 6 -72.11 1.37 -26.28
N CYS A 7 -71.97 0.91 -27.54
CA CYS A 7 -70.82 0.33 -28.23
C CYS A 7 -69.68 1.29 -28.67
N THR A 8 -68.60 0.63 -29.08
CA THR A 8 -67.32 0.97 -29.73
C THR A 8 -67.28 1.97 -30.92
N LEU A 9 -66.18 2.77 -30.92
CA LEU A 9 -65.35 3.45 -31.95
C LEU A 9 -65.73 3.44 -33.46
N PRO A 10 -65.35 4.48 -34.25
CA PRO A 10 -63.96 4.58 -34.74
C PRO A 10 -63.33 5.99 -34.96
N LEU A 11 -61.99 5.93 -34.96
CA LEU A 11 -60.96 6.78 -35.58
C LEU A 11 -61.42 7.75 -36.68
N ILE A 12 -61.14 9.04 -36.48
CA ILE A 12 -60.98 10.01 -37.57
C ILE A 12 -59.51 10.44 -37.64
N LEU A 13 -58.92 10.02 -38.76
CA LEU A 13 -57.73 10.49 -39.43
C LEU A 13 -57.60 12.03 -39.39
N HIS A 14 -56.48 12.55 -38.88
CA HIS A 14 -55.90 13.81 -39.38
C HIS A 14 -54.42 13.58 -39.66
N ARG A 15 -54.18 13.11 -40.89
CA ARG A 15 -52.87 13.00 -41.51
C ARG A 15 -52.37 14.41 -41.86
N HIS A 16 -51.16 14.68 -41.42
CA HIS A 16 -50.15 15.47 -42.13
C HIS A 16 -50.46 16.93 -42.45
N ALA A 17 -50.12 17.81 -41.51
CA ALA A 17 -49.57 19.11 -41.87
C ALA A 17 -48.49 19.48 -40.84
N LEU A 18 -47.33 19.88 -41.34
CA LEU A 18 -46.24 20.53 -40.61
C LEU A 18 -45.35 19.66 -39.70
N THR A 19 -44.57 18.80 -40.35
CA THR A 19 -43.11 18.80 -40.11
C THR A 19 -42.57 20.24 -40.24
N LEU A 20 -41.69 20.64 -39.30
CA LEU A 20 -41.00 21.95 -39.14
C LEU A 20 -41.64 22.93 -38.14
N LEU A 21 -41.51 22.62 -36.84
CA LEU A 21 -41.25 23.65 -35.84
C LEU A 21 -40.40 23.05 -34.71
N VAL A 22 -39.07 23.23 -34.82
CA VAL A 22 -38.20 23.62 -33.71
C VAL A 22 -38.24 22.68 -32.48
N ALA A 23 -37.44 21.62 -32.39
CA ALA A 23 -36.02 21.72 -32.05
C ALA A 23 -35.71 22.84 -31.04
N LEU A 24 -36.23 22.76 -29.81
CA LEU A 24 -35.69 23.50 -28.67
C LEU A 24 -36.15 22.86 -27.35
N LEU A 25 -35.21 22.80 -26.42
CA LEU A 25 -35.31 22.30 -25.04
C LEU A 25 -35.07 20.80 -24.87
N ALA A 26 -34.00 20.34 -25.54
CA ALA A 26 -32.96 19.61 -24.83
C ALA A 26 -32.51 20.45 -23.62
N MET A 27 -33.12 20.23 -22.45
CA MET A 27 -32.57 20.67 -21.18
C MET A 27 -31.53 19.64 -20.75
N TRP A 28 -30.40 19.70 -21.45
CA TRP A 28 -29.11 19.30 -20.91
C TRP A 28 -28.76 20.28 -19.80
N SER A 29 -28.65 19.79 -18.56
CA SER A 29 -27.61 20.19 -17.61
C SER A 29 -27.63 19.24 -16.41
N VAL A 30 -27.27 17.97 -16.65
CA VAL A 30 -26.43 17.29 -15.67
C VAL A 30 -25.04 17.89 -15.85
N SER A 31 -24.86 19.09 -15.32
CA SER A 31 -23.56 19.70 -15.10
C SER A 31 -23.18 19.43 -13.65
N GLY A 32 -22.93 18.15 -13.35
CA GLY A 32 -21.97 17.76 -12.34
C GLY A 32 -20.60 17.69 -13.02
N CYS A 33 -20.09 18.85 -13.42
CA CYS A 33 -18.68 19.05 -13.77
C CYS A 33 -18.01 19.70 -12.56
N GLY A 34 -16.89 19.13 -12.13
CA GLY A 34 -16.01 19.66 -11.07
C GLY A 34 -16.13 18.83 -9.80
N ASP A 35 -15.13 18.12 -9.32
CA ASP A 35 -13.70 18.12 -9.62
C ASP A 35 -13.22 16.67 -9.68
N ASP A 36 -12.74 16.23 -10.84
CA ASP A 36 -11.57 15.34 -10.82
C ASP A 36 -10.41 16.24 -10.37
N ASP A 37 -10.41 16.58 -9.08
CA ASP A 37 -9.16 16.90 -8.40
C ASP A 37 -8.37 15.61 -8.54
N ASP A 38 -7.52 15.56 -9.55
CA ASP A 38 -6.55 14.51 -9.75
C ASP A 38 -5.50 14.65 -8.64
N VAL A 39 -5.93 14.51 -7.39
CA VAL A 39 -5.07 14.45 -6.23
C VAL A 39 -4.17 13.25 -6.47
N ARG A 40 -2.86 13.52 -6.51
CA ARG A 40 -1.78 12.61 -6.94
C ARG A 40 -1.93 11.20 -6.37
N PHE A 41 -2.46 11.08 -5.15
CA PHE A 41 -2.63 9.82 -4.41
C PHE A 41 -4.08 9.35 -4.27
N GLY A 42 -5.05 10.09 -4.80
CA GLY A 42 -6.49 9.82 -4.69
C GLY A 42 -7.16 10.71 -3.65
N ASP A 43 -8.40 10.38 -3.29
CA ASP A 43 -9.19 11.08 -2.27
C ASP A 43 -8.38 11.23 -0.96
N PRO A 44 -8.13 12.46 -0.46
CA PRO A 44 -7.29 12.68 0.72
C PRO A 44 -7.81 12.00 1.98
N ASP A 45 -9.13 11.89 2.15
CA ASP A 45 -9.71 11.26 3.34
C ASP A 45 -9.49 9.74 3.30
N VAL A 46 -9.67 9.12 2.13
CA VAL A 46 -9.36 7.71 1.91
C VAL A 46 -7.87 7.42 2.11
N VAL A 47 -7.00 8.33 1.65
CA VAL A 47 -5.55 8.20 1.83
C VAL A 47 -5.17 8.34 3.31
N ARG A 48 -5.77 9.28 4.06
CA ARG A 48 -5.56 9.42 5.51
C ARG A 48 -5.98 8.18 6.28
N ASP A 49 -7.15 7.63 5.98
CA ASP A 49 -7.65 6.42 6.63
C ASP A 49 -6.69 5.24 6.39
N TYR A 50 -6.22 5.07 5.15
CA TYR A 50 -5.23 4.05 4.83
C TYR A 50 -3.89 4.28 5.56
N ARG A 51 -3.39 5.51 5.60
CA ARG A 51 -2.16 5.86 6.34
C ARG A 51 -2.30 5.58 7.83
N ALA A 52 -3.44 5.93 8.44
CA ALA A 52 -3.72 5.68 9.84
C ALA A 52 -3.74 4.19 10.19
N ALA A 53 -4.30 3.35 9.30
CA ALA A 53 -4.27 1.89 9.45
C ALA A 53 -2.88 1.29 9.21
N LEU A 54 -2.09 1.88 8.32
CA LEU A 54 -0.75 1.41 7.96
C LEU A 54 0.32 1.75 9.01
N ASN A 55 0.23 2.91 9.67
CA ASN A 55 1.23 3.38 10.64
C ASN A 55 1.59 2.35 11.74
N PRO A 56 0.63 1.73 12.46
CA PRO A 56 0.98 0.75 13.48
C PRO A 56 1.75 -0.46 12.91
N ILE A 57 1.44 -0.88 11.69
CA ILE A 57 2.18 -1.96 11.01
C ILE A 57 3.63 -1.55 10.74
N ILE A 58 3.87 -0.33 10.26
CA ILE A 58 5.22 0.19 10.02
C ILE A 58 6.01 0.25 11.33
N ASP A 59 5.38 0.70 12.41
CA ASP A 59 6.00 0.76 13.74
C ASP A 59 6.40 -0.64 14.23
N GLU A 60 5.53 -1.63 14.06
CA GLU A 60 5.81 -3.03 14.44
C GLU A 60 6.92 -3.66 13.61
N VAL A 61 6.94 -3.48 12.28
CA VAL A 61 8.05 -3.95 11.43
C VAL A 61 9.36 -3.31 11.85
N SER A 62 9.35 -2.01 12.18
CA SER A 62 10.54 -1.29 12.64
C SER A 62 11.02 -1.79 14.00
N ALA A 63 10.10 -2.04 14.94
CA ALA A 63 10.42 -2.60 16.24
C ALA A 63 11.04 -4.00 16.14
N ILE A 64 10.55 -4.84 15.22
CA ILE A 64 11.13 -6.17 14.95
C ILE A 64 12.58 -6.04 14.43
N GLU A 65 12.84 -5.08 13.53
CA GLU A 65 14.18 -4.86 12.99
C GLU A 65 15.16 -4.40 14.08
N VAL A 66 14.73 -3.50 14.96
CA VAL A 66 15.53 -3.07 16.11
C VAL A 66 15.87 -4.27 17.00
N GLN A 67 14.91 -5.14 17.29
CA GLN A 67 15.17 -6.37 18.05
C GLN A 67 16.22 -7.27 17.36
N VAL A 68 16.17 -7.39 16.04
CA VAL A 68 17.17 -8.16 15.29
C VAL A 68 18.56 -7.54 15.46
N GLN A 69 18.67 -6.23 15.23
CA GLN A 69 19.95 -5.52 15.31
C GLN A 69 20.56 -5.58 16.70
N GLU A 70 19.77 -5.39 17.76
CA GLU A 70 20.27 -5.41 19.13
C GLU A 70 20.69 -6.81 19.60
N ARG A 71 19.98 -7.85 19.16
CA ARG A 71 20.15 -9.22 19.68
C ARG A 71 21.11 -10.06 18.84
N ALA A 72 21.28 -9.75 17.55
CA ALA A 72 22.09 -10.57 16.64
C ALA A 72 23.61 -10.47 16.90
N VAL A 73 24.12 -9.26 17.22
CA VAL A 73 25.57 -9.00 17.34
C VAL A 73 26.23 -9.56 18.62
N GLY A 74 25.43 -10.01 19.59
CA GLY A 74 25.92 -10.63 20.83
C GLY A 74 26.95 -9.79 21.60
N SER A 75 27.69 -10.40 22.53
CA SER A 75 28.73 -9.71 23.32
C SER A 75 30.03 -9.43 22.56
N SER A 76 30.19 -10.03 21.37
CA SER A 76 31.37 -9.90 20.52
C SER A 76 31.25 -8.80 19.46
N ASN A 77 30.15 -8.04 19.45
CA ASN A 77 29.81 -7.05 18.41
C ASN A 77 29.83 -7.62 16.99
N VAL A 78 29.64 -8.94 16.84
CA VAL A 78 29.64 -9.65 15.56
C VAL A 78 28.50 -10.65 15.57
N ALA A 79 27.64 -10.56 14.56
CA ALA A 79 26.55 -11.52 14.39
C ALA A 79 27.10 -12.89 13.98
N THR A 80 26.84 -13.91 14.79
CA THR A 80 27.15 -15.30 14.46
C THR A 80 25.91 -16.00 13.92
N ALA A 81 26.09 -17.06 13.12
CA ALA A 81 24.96 -17.86 12.63
C ALA A 81 24.10 -18.43 13.78
N ALA A 82 24.71 -18.77 14.92
CA ALA A 82 23.99 -19.25 16.10
C ALA A 82 23.11 -18.15 16.72
N ASN A 83 23.64 -16.93 16.87
CA ASN A 83 22.89 -15.79 17.40
C ASN A 83 21.75 -15.42 16.44
N LEU A 84 22.04 -15.31 15.14
CA LEU A 84 21.05 -15.01 14.11
C LEU A 84 19.93 -16.05 14.08
N ASN A 85 20.27 -17.34 14.11
CA ASN A 85 19.26 -18.41 14.15
C ASN A 85 18.35 -18.28 15.39
N ALA A 86 18.92 -18.05 16.57
CA ALA A 86 18.14 -17.89 17.80
C ALA A 86 17.19 -16.68 17.72
N VAL A 87 17.69 -15.54 17.24
CA VAL A 87 16.87 -14.32 17.11
C VAL A 87 15.79 -14.49 16.05
N TYR A 88 16.12 -15.04 14.88
CA TYR A 88 15.17 -15.27 13.80
C TYR A 88 14.09 -16.28 14.16
N ALA A 89 14.41 -17.30 14.96
CA ALA A 89 13.40 -18.22 15.48
C ALA A 89 12.32 -17.50 16.32
N ASP A 90 12.70 -16.44 17.04
CA ASP A 90 11.79 -15.66 17.88
C ASP A 90 11.00 -14.60 17.10
N VAL A 91 11.67 -13.87 16.19
CA VAL A 91 11.04 -12.72 15.50
C VAL A 91 10.29 -13.10 14.23
N ARG A 92 10.65 -14.21 13.57
CA ARG A 92 10.00 -14.62 12.31
C ARG A 92 8.50 -14.88 12.47
N PRO A 93 8.01 -15.55 13.53
CA PRO A 93 6.57 -15.70 13.76
C PRO A 93 5.87 -14.35 13.94
N GLN A 94 6.49 -13.39 14.61
CA GLN A 94 5.95 -12.04 14.81
C GLN A 94 5.82 -11.31 13.47
N LEU A 95 6.89 -11.29 12.66
CA LEU A 95 6.85 -10.64 11.34
C LEU A 95 5.82 -11.30 10.39
N LEU A 96 5.59 -12.61 10.53
CA LEU A 96 4.55 -13.31 9.78
C LEU A 96 3.15 -12.82 10.19
N GLU A 97 2.91 -12.64 11.49
CA GLU A 97 1.64 -12.12 12.01
C GLU A 97 1.40 -10.69 11.50
N VAL A 98 2.42 -9.83 11.55
CA VAL A 98 2.37 -8.47 11.00
C VAL A 98 2.05 -8.49 9.49
N LEU A 99 2.67 -9.37 8.71
CA LEU A 99 2.36 -9.52 7.28
C LEU A 99 0.91 -9.97 7.05
N VAL A 100 0.38 -10.86 7.89
CA VAL A 100 -1.01 -11.31 7.81
C VAL A 100 -1.98 -10.16 8.12
N GLU A 101 -1.65 -9.30 9.08
CA GLU A 101 -2.44 -8.09 9.36
C GLU A 101 -2.36 -7.08 8.22
N PHE A 102 -1.16 -6.85 7.69
CA PHE A 102 -0.93 -5.99 6.54
C PHE A 102 -1.74 -6.44 5.31
N ASP A 103 -1.75 -7.75 5.01
CA ASP A 103 -2.48 -8.33 3.86
C ASP A 103 -4.01 -8.18 3.99
N ARG A 104 -4.54 -7.79 5.16
CA ARG A 104 -5.97 -7.45 5.33
C ARG A 104 -6.29 -6.01 4.94
N LEU A 105 -5.29 -5.13 4.87
CA LEU A 105 -5.48 -3.75 4.44
C LEU A 105 -5.80 -3.72 2.95
N THR A 106 -6.78 -2.91 2.57
CA THR A 106 -7.09 -2.65 1.16
C THR A 106 -6.44 -1.33 0.75
N PRO A 107 -5.39 -1.33 -0.10
CA PRO A 107 -4.75 -0.10 -0.51
C PRO A 107 -5.66 0.71 -1.46
N PRO A 108 -5.68 2.04 -1.35
CA PRO A 108 -6.21 2.90 -2.41
C PRO A 108 -5.52 2.58 -3.73
N ARG A 109 -6.26 2.65 -4.85
CA ARG A 109 -5.75 2.22 -6.16
C ARG A 109 -4.42 2.89 -6.55
N LYS A 110 -4.25 4.19 -6.25
CA LYS A 110 -3.02 4.92 -6.57
C LYS A 110 -1.84 4.60 -5.62
N LEU A 111 -2.08 3.89 -4.53
CA LEU A 111 -1.08 3.46 -3.54
C LEU A 111 -0.74 1.96 -3.63
N SER A 112 -1.22 1.25 -4.67
CA SER A 112 -1.01 -0.19 -4.83
C SER A 112 0.47 -0.57 -4.90
N ASN A 113 1.30 0.28 -5.53
CA ASN A 113 2.73 0.01 -5.67
C ASN A 113 3.44 0.13 -4.32
N LEU A 114 3.24 1.24 -3.59
CA LEU A 114 3.76 1.42 -2.24
C LEU A 114 3.34 0.26 -1.31
N HIS A 115 2.07 -0.14 -1.36
CA HIS A 115 1.59 -1.30 -0.61
C HIS A 115 2.31 -2.60 -1.00
N SER A 116 2.53 -2.81 -2.30
CA SER A 116 3.26 -3.99 -2.79
C SER A 116 4.73 -3.98 -2.36
N ASP A 117 5.38 -2.81 -2.32
CA ASP A 117 6.78 -2.65 -1.91
C ASP A 117 6.94 -2.95 -0.42
N ILE A 118 6.04 -2.45 0.44
CA ILE A 118 6.01 -2.78 1.87
C ILE A 118 5.82 -4.28 2.08
N ARG A 119 4.91 -4.89 1.31
CA ARG A 119 4.71 -6.35 1.33
C ARG A 119 5.97 -7.11 0.94
N ALA A 120 6.62 -6.69 -0.14
CA ALA A 120 7.83 -7.30 -0.67
C ALA A 120 8.98 -7.23 0.34
N LEU A 121 9.15 -6.09 1.01
CA LEU A 121 10.12 -5.91 2.10
C LEU A 121 9.93 -6.97 3.19
N MET A 122 8.71 -7.15 3.69
CA MET A 122 8.43 -8.13 4.75
C MET A 122 8.71 -9.56 4.30
N ILE A 123 8.34 -9.90 3.06
CA ILE A 123 8.57 -11.23 2.49
C ILE A 123 10.06 -11.51 2.32
N LEU A 124 10.83 -10.55 1.78
CA LEU A 124 12.28 -10.69 1.63
C LEU A 124 12.97 -10.96 2.97
N ARG A 125 12.55 -10.26 4.04
CA ARG A 125 13.07 -10.50 5.39
C ARG A 125 12.66 -11.88 5.92
N LEU A 126 11.39 -12.27 5.78
CA LEU A 126 10.90 -13.59 6.20
C LEU A 126 11.63 -14.74 5.50
N ASP A 127 11.93 -14.59 4.22
CA ASP A 127 12.70 -15.56 3.44
C ASP A 127 14.17 -15.59 3.88
N ALA A 128 14.79 -14.43 4.10
CA ALA A 128 16.18 -14.36 4.56
C ALA A 128 16.34 -15.05 5.92
N TYR A 129 15.42 -14.76 6.84
CA TYR A 129 15.38 -15.38 8.16
C TYR A 129 15.25 -16.90 8.06
N ARG A 130 14.34 -17.37 7.20
CA ARG A 130 14.16 -18.81 6.93
C ARG A 130 15.44 -19.44 6.38
N ILE A 131 16.10 -18.82 5.39
CA ILE A 131 17.33 -19.35 4.79
C ILE A 131 18.44 -19.47 5.83
N VAL A 132 18.63 -18.47 6.70
CA VAL A 132 19.64 -18.54 7.76
C VAL A 132 19.33 -19.66 8.76
N MET A 133 18.06 -19.82 9.15
CA MET A 133 17.65 -20.89 10.06
C MET A 133 17.87 -22.29 9.44
N GLU A 134 17.50 -22.47 8.17
CA GLU A 134 17.71 -23.73 7.43
C GLU A 134 19.20 -24.03 7.25
N GLY A 135 20.00 -23.03 6.86
CA GLY A 135 21.46 -23.16 6.72
C GLY A 135 22.15 -23.50 8.04
N TYR A 136 21.72 -22.89 9.14
CA TYR A 136 22.23 -23.21 10.47
C TYR A 136 21.93 -24.66 10.87
N ALA A 137 20.68 -25.12 10.66
CA ALA A 137 20.27 -26.49 10.97
C ALA A 137 20.99 -27.54 10.11
N ALA A 138 21.28 -27.21 8.84
CA ALA A 138 21.99 -28.09 7.91
C ALA A 138 23.52 -27.98 8.00
N ALA A 139 24.06 -27.08 8.84
CA ALA A 139 25.47 -26.69 8.85
C ALA A 139 25.99 -26.28 7.44
N ASP A 140 25.12 -25.67 6.64
CA ASP A 140 25.42 -25.20 5.29
C ASP A 140 25.56 -23.67 5.29
N ALA A 141 26.80 -23.20 5.29
CA ALA A 141 27.09 -21.77 5.23
C ALA A 141 26.97 -21.17 3.82
N SER A 142 26.85 -22.00 2.78
CA SER A 142 26.81 -21.50 1.39
C SER A 142 25.55 -20.70 1.08
N VAL A 143 24.47 -20.91 1.84
CA VAL A 143 23.19 -20.21 1.67
C VAL A 143 23.17 -18.80 2.26
N TYR A 144 24.14 -18.44 3.11
CA TYR A 144 24.12 -17.14 3.81
C TYR A 144 24.27 -15.95 2.86
N ALA A 145 25.01 -16.10 1.76
CA ALA A 145 25.09 -15.06 0.73
C ALA A 145 23.73 -14.80 0.05
N ILE A 146 22.87 -15.82 -0.02
CA ILE A 146 21.51 -15.68 -0.57
C ILE A 146 20.63 -14.90 0.40
N ALA A 147 20.69 -15.24 1.69
CA ALA A 147 19.97 -14.50 2.73
C ALA A 147 20.42 -13.04 2.82
N GLU A 148 21.73 -12.78 2.75
CA GLU A 148 22.28 -11.43 2.72
C GLU A 148 21.77 -10.64 1.51
N GLY A 149 21.74 -11.26 0.32
CA GLY A 149 21.18 -10.63 -0.88
C GLY A 149 19.69 -10.29 -0.75
N GLN A 150 18.91 -11.07 0.00
CA GLN A 150 17.50 -10.75 0.28
C GLN A 150 17.36 -9.61 1.28
N LEU A 151 18.17 -9.58 2.34
CA LEU A 151 18.19 -8.48 3.31
C LEU A 151 18.63 -7.17 2.65
N GLN A 152 19.61 -7.22 1.75
CA GLN A 152 20.04 -6.06 0.98
C GLN A 152 18.90 -5.51 0.12
N GLN A 153 18.20 -6.36 -0.63
CA GLN A 153 17.03 -5.93 -1.42
C GLN A 153 15.91 -5.35 -0.55
N ALA A 154 15.67 -5.93 0.63
CA ALA A 154 14.71 -5.39 1.58
C ALA A 154 15.11 -3.99 2.06
N ASN A 155 16.41 -3.77 2.31
CA ASN A 155 16.94 -2.47 2.74
C ASN A 155 16.88 -1.42 1.63
N GLU A 156 17.06 -1.82 0.37
CA GLU A 156 16.87 -0.92 -0.78
C GLU A 156 15.42 -0.44 -0.87
N LEU A 157 14.44 -1.33 -0.64
CA LEU A 157 13.01 -0.96 -0.62
C LEU A 157 12.66 0.05 0.49
N ILE A 158 13.35 0.03 1.63
CA ILE A 158 13.10 1.00 2.73
C ILE A 158 13.23 2.43 2.24
N LEU A 159 14.21 2.70 1.38
CA LEU A 159 14.47 4.04 0.85
C LEU A 159 13.28 4.53 0.02
N ASP A 160 12.80 3.68 -0.90
CA ASP A 160 11.69 4.01 -1.79
C ASP A 160 10.37 4.11 -1.02
N ILE A 161 10.14 3.22 -0.06
CA ILE A 161 8.97 3.24 0.84
C ILE A 161 8.94 4.53 1.64
N ASN A 162 10.04 4.90 2.30
CA ASN A 162 10.11 6.11 3.12
C ASN A 162 9.91 7.38 2.30
N LEU A 163 10.46 7.42 1.08
CA LEU A 163 10.20 8.52 0.17
C LEU A 163 8.73 8.59 -0.22
N GLY A 164 8.12 7.47 -0.62
CA GLY A 164 6.70 7.41 -0.99
C GLY A 164 5.76 7.83 0.15
N LEU A 165 6.01 7.34 1.37
CA LEU A 165 5.24 7.73 2.56
C LEU A 165 5.36 9.23 2.84
N CYS A 166 6.57 9.78 2.72
CA CYS A 166 6.76 11.21 2.89
C CYS A 166 6.04 12.05 1.84
N GLU A 167 6.10 11.66 0.56
CA GLU A 167 5.41 12.39 -0.49
C GLU A 167 3.89 12.43 -0.26
N ILE A 168 3.33 11.32 0.27
CA ILE A 168 1.93 11.26 0.70
C ILE A 168 1.67 12.25 1.83
N ASP A 169 2.47 12.20 2.89
CA ASP A 169 2.28 13.05 4.07
C ASP A 169 2.42 14.55 3.71
N VAL A 170 3.29 14.92 2.77
CA VAL A 170 3.37 16.28 2.21
C VAL A 170 2.11 16.64 1.42
N ALA A 171 1.60 15.72 0.58
CA ALA A 171 0.38 15.96 -0.18
C ALA A 171 -0.88 16.07 0.69
N LEU A 172 -0.88 15.42 1.86
CA LEU A 172 -1.95 15.52 2.85
C LEU A 172 -1.87 16.79 3.71
N GLY A 173 -0.75 17.53 3.64
CA GLY A 173 -0.48 18.69 4.48
C GLY A 173 0.00 18.34 5.89
N ASP A 174 0.42 17.09 6.12
CA ASP A 174 0.91 16.58 7.41
C ASP A 174 2.43 16.83 7.58
N LEU A 175 3.16 17.07 6.49
CA LEU A 175 4.57 17.45 6.47
C LEU A 175 4.86 18.60 5.49
N ASP A 176 5.88 19.39 5.80
CA ASP A 176 6.29 20.54 4.95
C ASP A 176 7.12 20.14 3.72
N ASN A 177 8.03 19.16 3.84
CA ASN A 177 8.81 18.61 2.73
C ASN A 177 9.55 17.30 3.07
N CYS A 178 9.96 16.56 2.04
CA CYS A 178 10.72 15.30 2.16
C CYS A 178 12.24 15.45 2.21
N ARG A 179 12.75 16.67 2.20
CA ARG A 179 14.18 16.92 2.08
C ARG A 179 14.93 16.49 3.34
N LEU A 180 14.28 16.53 4.51
CA LEU A 180 14.87 16.09 5.77
C LEU A 180 15.01 14.56 5.83
N LEU A 181 14.03 13.80 5.34
CA LEU A 181 14.09 12.34 5.20
C LEU A 181 15.18 11.90 4.22
N ALA A 182 15.29 12.57 3.07
CA ALA A 182 16.33 12.28 2.09
C ALA A 182 17.76 12.53 2.63
N VAL A 183 17.93 13.44 3.60
CA VAL A 183 19.22 13.68 4.25
C VAL A 183 19.49 12.64 5.34
N ALA A 184 18.48 12.28 6.15
CA ALA A 184 18.60 11.29 7.22
C ALA A 184 18.92 9.88 6.66
N LEU A 185 18.17 9.42 5.66
CA LEU A 185 18.39 8.12 5.02
C LEU A 185 19.77 8.00 4.38
N ARG A 186 20.31 9.12 3.88
CA ARG A 186 21.65 9.16 3.27
C ARG A 186 22.77 9.07 4.31
N LEU A 187 22.52 9.46 5.56
CA LEU A 187 23.49 9.34 6.65
C LEU A 187 23.47 7.94 7.28
N GLU A 188 22.31 7.29 7.37
CA GLU A 188 22.16 5.93 7.92
C GLU A 188 22.74 4.84 7.00
N VAL A 189 22.61 4.98 5.68
CA VAL A 189 23.25 4.07 4.71
C VAL A 189 24.78 4.15 4.77
N ILE A 190 25.35 5.31 5.09
CA ILE A 190 26.80 5.47 5.26
C ILE A 190 27.28 4.80 6.56
N ALA A 191 26.46 4.80 7.62
CA ALA A 191 26.81 4.23 8.92
C ALA A 191 26.66 2.69 8.99
N THR A 192 25.80 2.10 8.16
CA THR A 192 25.60 0.64 8.09
C THR A 192 26.59 -0.06 7.13
N LEU A 193 27.33 0.70 6.31
CA LEU A 193 28.36 0.20 5.40
C LEU A 193 29.81 0.42 5.91
N SER A 194 29.98 0.94 7.12
CA SER A 194 31.28 1.21 7.77
C SER A 194 31.48 0.35 9.01
#